data_AF-A0AB34SLL0-F1
#
_entry.id   AF-A0AB34SLL0-F1
#
_cell.length_a   1.000
_cell.length_b   1.000
_cell.length_c   1.000
_cell.angle_alpha   90.00
_cell.angle_beta   90.00
_cell.angle_gamma   90.00
#
_symmetry.space_group_name_H-M   'P 1'
#
loop_
_entity.id
_entity.type
_entity.pdbx_description
1 polymer ?
#
loop_
_entity_poly.entity_id
_entity_poly.type
_entity_poly.pdbx_seq_one_letter_code
_entity_poly.pdbx_strand_id
1 'polypeptide(L)'
;MAKYKVGDELIIVNDPSKDNEKLKELTKLTVDGDFAQISWGVKILEVEYDKPNVTLTYKNCNGQKNKVFAVCSDIDNFDKEKVLEKALLKAFQNEIINISSVKNNGQV
;
A
#
# COMPACT_ATOMS: atom_id res chain seq x y z
N MET A 1 -11.47 45.33 13.76
CA MET A 1 -12.11 44.00 13.62
C MET A 1 -12.22 43.67 12.13
N ALA A 2 -11.31 42.85 11.61
CA ALA A 2 -11.32 42.37 10.22
C ALA A 2 -11.51 40.85 10.24
N LYS A 3 -12.49 40.37 9.47
CA LYS A 3 -13.00 39.00 9.45
C LYS A 3 -12.11 38.11 8.57
N TYR A 4 -11.42 37.14 9.16
CA TYR A 4 -10.95 35.94 8.45
C TYR A 4 -11.75 34.75 8.95
N LYS A 5 -12.50 34.11 8.05
CA LYS A 5 -13.29 32.91 8.33
C LYS A 5 -12.38 31.69 8.15
N VAL A 6 -12.40 30.83 9.16
CA VAL A 6 -11.75 29.52 9.18
C VAL A 6 -12.29 28.69 8.00
N GLY A 7 -11.41 28.18 7.12
CA GLY A 7 -11.82 27.32 6.00
C GLY A 7 -10.83 27.20 4.84
N ASP A 8 -9.52 27.38 5.07
CA ASP A 8 -8.52 27.13 4.03
C ASP A 8 -8.57 25.64 3.65
N GLU A 9 -9.07 25.36 2.44
CA GLU A 9 -8.93 24.04 1.82
C GLU A 9 -7.44 23.75 1.68
N LEU A 10 -6.97 22.74 2.42
CA LEU A 10 -5.64 22.18 2.27
C LEU A 10 -5.50 21.64 0.84
N ILE A 11 -4.89 22.41 -0.05
CA ILE A 11 -4.41 21.92 -1.34
C ILE A 11 -3.22 21.00 -1.04
N ILE A 12 -3.48 19.71 -0.83
CA ILE A 12 -2.43 18.70 -0.76
C ILE A 12 -1.89 18.53 -2.19
N VAL A 13 -0.82 19.26 -2.50
CA VAL A 13 -0.03 19.04 -3.72
C VAL A 13 0.74 17.72 -3.54
N ASN A 14 0.07 16.59 -3.79
CA ASN A 14 0.71 15.29 -3.91
C ASN A 14 1.39 15.23 -5.27
N ASP A 15 2.67 15.57 -5.33
CA ASP A 15 3.49 15.35 -6.53
C ASP A 15 3.63 13.84 -6.77
N PRO A 16 2.98 13.28 -7.80
CA PRO A 16 2.99 11.83 -8.04
C PRO A 16 4.39 11.30 -8.37
N SER A 17 5.33 12.18 -8.73
CA SER A 17 6.73 11.84 -9.05
C SER A 17 7.50 11.42 -7.79
N LYS A 18 7.32 12.16 -6.68
CA LYS A 18 7.98 11.87 -5.40
C LYS A 18 7.49 10.58 -4.75
N ASP A 19 6.20 10.28 -4.92
CA ASP A 19 5.62 9.01 -4.47
C ASP A 19 6.28 7.81 -5.16
N ASN A 20 6.50 7.92 -6.48
CA ASN A 20 7.08 6.84 -7.27
C ASN A 20 8.55 6.61 -6.91
N GLU A 21 9.32 7.67 -6.70
CA GLU A 21 10.72 7.57 -6.24
C GLU A 21 10.81 6.88 -4.89
N LYS A 22 10.00 7.31 -3.91
CA LYS A 22 9.97 6.70 -2.58
C LYS A 22 9.53 5.23 -2.62
N LEU A 23 8.58 4.87 -3.48
CA LEU A 23 8.16 3.48 -3.64
C LEU A 23 9.25 2.61 -4.28
N LYS A 24 10.08 3.17 -5.17
CA LYS A 24 11.26 2.48 -5.71
C LYS A 24 12.33 2.27 -4.64
N GLU A 25 12.58 3.24 -3.76
CA GLU A 25 13.54 3.08 -2.66
C GLU A 25 13.12 2.00 -1.64
N LEU A 26 11.82 1.94 -1.35
CA LEU A 26 11.24 0.94 -0.44
C LEU A 26 11.17 -0.46 -1.08
N THR A 27 11.24 -0.54 -2.41
CA THR A 27 11.11 -1.78 -3.18
C THR A 27 12.48 -2.23 -3.69
N LYS A 28 13.14 -3.11 -2.93
CA LYS A 28 14.50 -3.57 -3.25
C LYS A 28 14.72 -5.03 -2.88
N LEU A 29 15.61 -5.66 -3.64
CA LEU A 29 16.17 -6.98 -3.34
C LEU A 29 17.67 -6.78 -3.13
N THR A 30 18.16 -7.07 -1.93
CA THR A 30 19.57 -6.95 -1.57
C THR A 30 20.11 -8.33 -1.21
N VAL A 31 21.34 -8.62 -1.63
CA VAL A 31 22.06 -9.85 -1.28
C VAL A 31 23.31 -9.44 -0.52
N ASP A 32 23.51 -10.03 0.65
CA ASP A 32 24.67 -9.82 1.51
C ASP A 32 25.23 -11.18 1.94
N GLY A 33 26.37 -11.55 1.36
CA GLY A 33 26.94 -12.90 1.49
C GLY A 33 25.96 -14.00 1.07
N ASP A 34 25.65 -14.88 2.00
CA ASP A 34 24.73 -16.02 1.79
C ASP A 34 23.25 -15.67 2.04
N PHE A 35 22.94 -14.41 2.39
CA PHE A 35 21.59 -13.99 2.74
C PHE A 35 21.00 -13.05 1.69
N ALA A 36 19.72 -13.27 1.35
CA ALA A 36 18.96 -12.39 0.49
C ALA A 36 17.77 -11.78 1.24
N GLN A 37 17.57 -10.47 1.12
CA GLN A 37 16.44 -9.74 1.70
C GLN A 37 15.65 -9.05 0.59
N ILE A 38 14.34 -9.22 0.63
CA ILE A 38 13.40 -8.46 -0.19
C ILE A 38 12.62 -7.47 0.68
N SER A 39 12.42 -6.26 0.18
CA SER A 39 11.59 -5.23 0.79
C SER A 39 10.68 -4.67 -0.28
N TRP A 40 9.42 -4.39 0.06
CA TRP A 40 8.42 -3.91 -0.89
C TRP A 40 7.67 -2.73 -0.29
N GLY A 41 7.59 -1.64 -1.05
CA GLY A 41 6.81 -0.46 -0.67
C GLY A 41 5.45 -0.46 -1.34
N VAL A 42 4.40 -0.19 -0.56
CA VAL A 42 3.08 0.18 -1.09
C VAL A 42 2.64 1.49 -0.46
N LYS A 43 2.01 2.36 -1.24
CA LYS A 43 1.41 3.59 -0.73
C LYS A 43 -0.07 3.32 -0.47
N ILE A 44 -0.48 3.40 0.78
CA ILE A 44 -1.90 3.36 1.16
C ILE A 44 -2.57 4.62 0.62
N LEU A 45 -3.63 4.45 -0.17
CA LEU A 45 -4.43 5.56 -0.70
C LEU A 45 -5.71 5.74 0.10
N GLU A 46 -6.37 4.63 0.42
CA GLU A 46 -7.67 4.64 1.10
C GLU A 46 -7.86 3.31 1.85
N VAL A 47 -8.49 3.40 3.02
CA VAL A 47 -8.90 2.24 3.81
C VAL A 47 -10.35 2.43 4.24
N GLU A 48 -11.22 1.52 3.79
CA GLU A 48 -12.62 1.48 4.17
C GLU A 48 -12.84 0.31 5.14
N TYR A 49 -13.47 0.59 6.27
CA TYR A 49 -13.84 -0.41 7.26
C TYR A 49 -15.35 -0.59 7.22
N ASP A 50 -15.80 -1.74 6.73
CA ASP A 50 -17.22 -2.11 6.67
C ASP A 50 -17.41 -3.46 7.36
N LYS A 51 -17.56 -3.45 8.69
CA LYS A 51 -17.52 -4.64 9.55
C LYS A 51 -18.41 -5.77 8.98
N PRO A 52 -17.86 -6.98 8.73
CA PRO A 52 -16.54 -7.49 9.10
C PRO A 52 -15.43 -7.30 8.05
N ASN A 53 -15.72 -6.60 6.96
CA ASN A 53 -14.84 -6.38 5.82
C ASN A 53 -13.93 -5.16 6.01
N VAL A 54 -12.77 -5.25 5.36
CA VAL A 54 -11.88 -4.13 5.11
C VAL A 54 -11.52 -4.12 3.64
N THR A 55 -11.59 -2.94 3.06
CA THR A 55 -11.12 -2.67 1.70
C THR A 55 -9.91 -1.74 1.80
N LEU A 56 -8.77 -2.20 1.29
CA LEU A 56 -7.55 -1.41 1.19
C LEU A 56 -7.30 -1.09 -0.28
N THR A 57 -7.26 0.20 -0.61
CA THR A 57 -6.79 0.70 -1.91
C THR A 57 -5.36 1.20 -1.75
N TYR A 58 -4.44 0.67 -2.55
CA TYR A 58 -3.03 1.03 -2.50
C TYR A 58 -2.43 1.26 -3.89
N LYS A 59 -1.30 1.95 -3.93
CA LYS A 59 -0.49 2.14 -5.14
C LYS A 59 0.81 1.35 -4.99
N ASN A 60 1.14 0.53 -5.98
CA ASN A 60 2.37 -0.25 -6.00
C ASN A 60 3.55 0.53 -6.59
N CYS A 61 4.75 -0.06 -6.54
CA CYS A 61 5.98 0.53 -7.09
C CYS A 61 5.92 0.82 -8.60
N ASN A 62 5.04 0.14 -9.34
CA ASN A 62 4.82 0.35 -10.76
C ASN A 62 3.84 1.51 -11.03
N GLY A 63 3.34 2.16 -9.98
CA GLY A 63 2.38 3.24 -10.06
C GLY A 63 0.94 2.78 -10.28
N GLN A 64 0.66 1.48 -10.28
CA GLN A 64 -0.65 0.90 -10.47
C GLN A 64 -1.46 0.99 -9.17
N LYS A 65 -2.75 1.30 -9.30
CA LYS A 65 -3.69 1.29 -8.19
C LYS A 65 -4.33 -0.10 -8.08
N ASN A 66 -4.16 -0.72 -6.93
CA ASN A 66 -4.70 -2.04 -6.62
C ASN A 66 -5.66 -1.93 -5.43
N LYS A 67 -6.68 -2.79 -5.43
CA LYS A 67 -7.66 -2.89 -4.34
C LYS A 67 -7.66 -4.31 -3.80
N VAL A 68 -7.61 -4.44 -2.49
CA VAL A 68 -7.67 -5.75 -1.81
C VAL A 68 -8.78 -5.76 -0.79
N PHE A 69 -9.47 -6.90 -0.73
CA PHE A 69 -10.56 -7.14 0.21
C PHE A 69 -10.10 -8.16 1.25
N ALA A 70 -10.17 -7.79 2.52
CA ALA A 70 -9.88 -8.66 3.64
C ALA A 70 -11.13 -8.81 4.52
N VAL A 71 -11.42 -10.04 4.92
CA VAL A 71 -12.53 -10.34 5.84
C VAL A 71 -11.95 -10.62 7.22
N CYS A 72 -12.47 -9.92 8.23
CA CYS A 72 -12.16 -10.22 9.61
C CYS A 72 -12.97 -11.44 10.06
N SER A 73 -12.25 -12.50 10.45
CA SER A 73 -12.83 -13.76 10.90
C SER A 73 -13.39 -13.67 12.32
N ASP A 74 -12.81 -12.79 13.13
CA ASP A 74 -13.16 -12.58 14.53
C ASP A 74 -13.88 -11.23 14.66
N ILE A 75 -15.20 -11.29 14.52
CA ILE A 75 -16.09 -10.13 14.51
C ILE A 75 -16.17 -9.47 15.90
N ASP A 76 -15.97 -10.26 16.95
CA ASP A 76 -16.06 -9.83 18.34
C ASP A 76 -14.81 -9.08 18.79
N ASN A 77 -13.63 -9.44 18.25
CA ASN A 77 -12.37 -8.72 18.46
C ASN A 77 -11.98 -7.85 17.26
N PHE A 78 -12.94 -7.15 16.65
CA PHE A 78 -12.69 -6.29 15.50
C PHE A 78 -11.81 -5.08 15.88
N ASP A 79 -10.51 -5.26 15.71
CA ASP A 79 -9.48 -4.24 15.92
C ASP A 79 -9.04 -3.68 14.56
N LYS A 80 -9.19 -2.37 14.38
CA LYS A 80 -8.85 -1.70 13.12
C LYS A 80 -7.39 -1.89 12.73
N GLU A 81 -6.47 -1.93 13.69
CA GLU A 81 -5.04 -2.12 13.41
C GLU A 81 -4.77 -3.54 12.89
N LYS A 82 -5.31 -4.56 13.56
CA LYS A 82 -5.13 -5.98 13.16
C LYS A 82 -5.78 -6.28 11.81
N VAL A 83 -6.94 -5.69 11.54
CA VAL A 83 -7.64 -5.90 10.26
C VAL A 83 -6.93 -5.17 9.13
N LEU A 84 -6.38 -3.97 9.39
CA LEU A 84 -5.52 -3.27 8.43
C LEU A 84 -4.26 -4.07 8.13
N GLU A 85 -3.60 -4.61 9.15
CA GLU A 85 -2.43 -5.48 8.99
C GLU A 85 -2.75 -6.69 8.10
N LYS A 86 -3.89 -7.35 8.33
CA LYS A 86 -4.36 -8.45 7.48
C LYS A 86 -4.57 -8.02 6.03
N ALA A 87 -5.12 -6.84 5.80
CA ALA A 87 -5.31 -6.30 4.45
C ALA A 87 -3.97 -5.96 3.77
N LEU A 88 -3.02 -5.38 4.50
CA LEU A 88 -1.67 -5.10 4.03
C LEU A 88 -0.92 -6.38 3.67
N LEU A 89 -0.97 -7.42 4.52
CA LEU A 89 -0.38 -8.72 4.21
C LEU A 89 -0.94 -9.32 2.93
N LYS A 90 -2.25 -9.21 2.71
CA LYS A 90 -2.90 -9.68 1.48
C LYS A 90 -2.51 -8.84 0.26
N ALA A 91 -2.32 -7.53 0.43
CA ALA A 91 -1.76 -6.67 -0.62
C ALA A 91 -0.34 -7.11 -1.00
N PHE A 92 0.54 -7.34 -0.02
CA PHE A 92 1.91 -7.82 -0.28
C PHE A 92 1.95 -9.20 -0.92
N GLN A 93 1.07 -10.12 -0.53
CA GLN A 93 0.96 -11.42 -1.19
C GLN A 93 0.66 -11.28 -2.69
N ASN A 94 -0.29 -10.41 -3.05
CA ASN A 94 -0.62 -10.16 -4.46
C ASN A 94 0.56 -9.57 -5.23
N GLU A 95 1.29 -8.63 -4.63
CA GLU A 95 2.47 -8.04 -5.27
C GLU A 95 3.59 -9.08 -5.45
N ILE A 96 3.86 -9.91 -4.43
CA ILE A 96 4.90 -10.96 -4.50
C ILE A 96 4.56 -12.00 -5.57
N ILE A 97 3.30 -12.43 -5.67
CA ILE A 97 2.86 -13.36 -6.72
C ILE A 97 3.15 -12.77 -8.11
N ASN A 98 2.86 -11.49 -8.32
CA ASN A 98 3.15 -10.80 -9.58
C ASN A 98 4.65 -10.75 -9.94
N ILE A 99 5.56 -10.75 -8.95
CA ILE A 99 7.02 -10.76 -9.21
C ILE A 99 7.45 -12.01 -9.98
N SER A 100 6.92 -13.17 -9.60
CA SER A 100 7.27 -14.46 -10.23
C SER A 100 6.83 -14.54 -11.69
N SER A 101 5.73 -13.87 -12.04
CA SER A 101 5.17 -13.87 -13.40
C SER A 101 5.92 -12.93 -14.35
N VAL A 102 6.45 -11.81 -13.87
CA VAL A 102 7.13 -10.81 -14.72
C VAL A 102 8.60 -11.18 -14.96
N LYS A 103 9.31 -11.73 -13.97
CA LYS A 103 10.73 -12.11 -14.14
C LYS A 103 10.96 -13.27 -15.11
N ASN A 104 9.93 -14.06 -15.41
CA ASN A 104 10.03 -15.18 -16.37
C ASN A 104 9.62 -14.79 -17.81
N ASN A 105 9.15 -13.55 -18.03
CA ASN A 105 8.59 -13.14 -19.32
C ASN A 105 9.51 -12.26 -20.18
N GLY A 106 10.77 -12.03 -19.78
CA GLY A 106 11.83 -11.55 -20.69
C GLY A 106 11.55 -10.25 -21.47
N GLN A 107 10.67 -9.36 -20.99
CA GLN A 107 10.46 -8.06 -21.61
C GLN A 107 11.27 -6.99 -20.86
N VAL A 108 12.46 -6.77 -21.40
CA VAL A 108 13.33 -5.60 -21.19
C VAL A 108 12.92 -4.51 -22.17
#